data_AF-A0A8T4WPK9-F1
#
_entry.id   AF-A0A8T4WPK9-F1
#
_cell.length_a   1.000
_cell.length_b   1.000
_cell.length_c   1.000
_cell.angle_alpha   90.00
_cell.angle_beta   90.00
_cell.angle_gamma   90.00
#
_symmetry.space_group_name_H-M   'P 1'
#
loop_
_entity.id
_entity.type
_entity.pdbx_description
1 polymer ?
#
loop_
_entity_poly.entity_id
_entity_poly.type
_entity_poly.pdbx_seq_one_letter_code
_entity_poly.pdbx_strand_id
1 'polypeptide(L)'
;MIMREDDKLFSASEIGQFTFCSVSWFLKRRGYKGSSSKKLLKKKSHGMKIHDAIGKKTHITRLLLRLSYYLLLSGIVLLFIFVIVNWFGLIG
;
A
#
# COMPACT_ATOMS: atom_id res chain seq x y z
N MET A 1 13.25 18.70 -30.55
CA MET A 1 13.04 18.57 -29.08
C MET A 1 12.58 17.15 -28.82
N ILE A 2 13.45 16.29 -28.30
CA ILE A 2 13.16 14.85 -28.14
C ILE A 2 12.35 14.68 -26.86
N MET A 3 11.04 14.48 -26.97
CA MET A 3 10.19 14.00 -25.87
C MET A 3 10.46 12.50 -25.70
N ARG A 4 10.60 12.03 -24.46
CA ARG A 4 10.80 10.61 -24.15
C ARG A 4 9.42 9.95 -24.07
N GLU A 5 9.27 8.74 -24.58
CA GLU A 5 7.99 8.00 -24.61
C GLU A 5 7.35 7.77 -23.23
N ASP A 6 8.09 7.97 -22.14
CA ASP A 6 7.59 7.90 -20.76
C ASP A 6 6.72 9.10 -20.34
N ASP A 7 6.58 10.13 -21.19
CA ASP A 7 5.94 11.43 -20.90
C ASP A 7 4.41 11.39 -20.65
N LYS A 8 3.75 10.23 -20.70
CA LYS A 8 2.29 10.14 -20.55
C LYS A 8 1.79 10.09 -19.09
N LEU A 9 2.64 9.77 -18.11
CA LEU A 9 2.23 9.65 -16.71
C LEU A 9 3.18 10.40 -15.77
N PHE A 10 2.72 11.53 -15.22
CA PHE A 10 3.44 12.23 -14.16
C PHE A 10 3.43 11.39 -12.88
N SER A 11 4.61 11.08 -12.34
CA SER A 11 4.70 10.46 -11.02
C SER A 11 4.37 11.46 -9.91
N ALA A 12 3.90 10.97 -8.75
CA ALA A 12 3.68 11.82 -7.57
C ALA A 12 4.95 12.60 -7.16
N SER A 13 6.12 12.00 -7.36
CA SER A 13 7.42 12.66 -7.15
C SER A 13 7.69 13.80 -8.14
N GLU A 14 7.25 13.69 -9.38
CA GLU A 14 7.37 14.77 -10.37
C GLU A 14 6.44 15.93 -10.06
N ILE A 15 5.20 15.64 -9.67
CA ILE A 15 4.23 16.66 -9.25
C ILE A 15 4.78 17.43 -8.05
N GLY A 16 5.25 16.70 -7.03
CA GLY A 16 5.88 17.32 -5.85
C GLY A 16 7.13 18.14 -6.18
N GLN A 17 7.93 17.69 -7.15
CA GLN A 17 9.10 18.45 -7.59
C GLN A 17 8.71 19.72 -8.37
N PHE A 18 7.69 19.65 -9.23
CA PHE A 18 7.15 20.80 -9.95
C PHE A 18 6.59 21.86 -8.99
N THR A 19 5.80 21.45 -7.99
CA THR A 19 5.24 22.34 -6.98
C THR A 19 6.32 22.97 -6.09
N PHE A 20 7.40 22.25 -5.81
CA PHE A 20 8.53 22.79 -5.03
C PHE A 20 9.38 23.77 -5.85
N CYS A 21 9.77 23.38 -7.08
CA CYS A 21 10.55 24.23 -7.98
C CYS A 21 10.40 23.77 -9.44
N SER A 22 9.56 24.49 -10.19
CA SER A 22 9.27 24.24 -11.61
C SER A 22 10.52 24.29 -12.50
N VAL A 23 11.46 25.20 -12.23
CA VAL A 23 12.73 25.32 -12.96
C VAL A 23 13.59 24.07 -12.78
N SER A 24 13.74 23.60 -11.54
CA SER A 24 14.51 22.37 -11.26
C SER A 24 13.88 21.14 -11.92
N TRP A 25 12.55 21.09 -11.96
CA TRP A 25 11.78 20.04 -12.61
C TRP A 25 12.00 20.05 -14.13
N PHE A 26 11.93 21.22 -14.77
CA PHE A 26 12.17 21.38 -16.20
C PHE A 26 13.59 20.98 -16.60
N LEU A 27 14.60 21.42 -15.83
CA LEU A 27 16.00 21.07 -16.06
C LEU A 27 16.20 19.55 -15.94
N LYS A 28 15.59 18.91 -14.95
CA LYS A 28 15.66 17.45 -14.79
C LYS A 28 15.04 16.70 -15.98
N ARG A 29 13.91 17.17 -16.52
CA ARG A 29 13.32 16.62 -17.76
C ARG A 29 14.20 16.78 -18.99
N ARG A 30 15.02 17.83 -19.03
CA ARG A 30 16.05 18.04 -20.07
C ARG A 30 17.31 17.18 -19.87
N GLY A 31 17.33 16.30 -18.87
CA GLY A 31 18.44 15.38 -18.61
C GLY A 31 19.54 15.96 -17.74
N TYR A 32 19.37 17.16 -17.17
CA TYR A 32 20.34 17.72 -16.22
C TYR A 32 20.32 16.90 -14.92
N LYS A 33 21.46 16.29 -14.61
CA LYS A 33 21.66 15.58 -13.35
C LYS A 33 22.01 16.60 -12.27
N GLY A 34 21.05 16.92 -11.40
CA GLY A 34 21.33 17.73 -10.22
C GLY A 34 22.35 17.04 -9.30
N SER A 35 23.14 17.83 -8.58
CA SER A 35 24.08 17.33 -7.56
C SER A 35 23.29 16.77 -6.36
N SER A 36 22.87 15.50 -6.48
CA SER A 36 22.24 14.81 -5.38
C SER A 36 23.32 14.39 -4.39
N SER A 37 23.33 14.99 -3.19
CA SER A 37 24.26 14.56 -2.16
C SER A 37 24.03 13.08 -1.82
N LYS A 38 25.11 12.35 -1.51
CA LYS A 38 25.04 10.95 -1.05
C LYS A 38 24.04 10.77 0.12
N LYS A 39 23.90 11.79 0.96
CA LYS A 39 22.96 11.85 2.09
C LYS A 39 21.49 11.84 1.61
N LEU A 40 21.17 12.57 0.54
CA LEU A 40 19.82 12.62 -0.02
C LEU A 40 19.42 11.27 -0.65
N LEU A 41 20.34 10.64 -1.39
CA LEU A 41 20.13 9.31 -1.97
C LEU A 41 19.89 8.25 -0.89
N LYS A 42 20.64 8.31 0.22
CA LYS A 42 20.45 7.41 1.37
C LYS A 42 19.09 7.61 2.05
N LYS A 43 18.63 8.87 2.20
CA LYS A 43 17.28 9.15 2.73
C LYS A 43 16.18 8.62 1.81
N LYS A 44 16.32 8.81 0.50
CA LYS A 44 15.37 8.30 -0.49
C LYS A 44 15.25 6.77 -0.43
N SER A 45 16.39 6.05 -0.44
CA SER A 45 16.37 4.59 -0.39
C SER A 45 15.84 4.06 0.94
N HIS A 46 16.10 4.75 2.05
CA HIS A 46 15.52 4.43 3.34
C HIS A 46 13.99 4.61 3.35
N GLY A 47 13.49 5.71 2.80
CA GLY A 47 12.04 5.96 2.66
C GLY A 47 11.34 4.89 1.82
N MET A 48 11.95 4.46 0.72
CA MET A 48 11.42 3.36 -0.10
C MET A 48 11.35 2.04 0.69
N LYS A 49 12.39 1.70 1.46
CA LYS A 49 12.40 0.49 2.30
C LYS A 49 11.29 0.51 3.36
N ILE A 50 11.03 1.66 3.97
CA ILE A 50 9.92 1.81 4.94
C ILE A 50 8.58 1.61 4.23
N HIS A 51 8.39 2.23 3.07
CA HIS A 51 7.16 2.09 2.30
C HIS A 51 6.89 0.62 1.93
N ASP A 52 7.91 -0.10 1.46
CA ASP A 52 7.81 -1.54 1.16
C ASP A 52 7.50 -2.37 2.41
N ALA A 53 8.14 -2.05 3.54
CA ALA A 53 7.89 -2.74 4.81
C ALA A 53 6.45 -2.53 5.29
N ILE A 54 5.91 -1.32 5.15
CA ILE A 54 4.50 -1.02 5.45
C ILE A 54 3.60 -1.81 4.51
N GLY A 55 3.87 -1.79 3.20
CA GLY A 55 3.10 -2.56 2.21
C GLY A 55 2.99 -4.05 2.56
N LYS A 56 4.10 -4.66 2.98
CA LYS A 56 4.12 -6.06 3.44
C LYS A 56 3.26 -6.28 4.69
N LYS A 57 3.37 -5.40 5.69
CA LYS A 57 2.55 -5.49 6.91
C LYS A 57 1.05 -5.37 6.57
N THR A 58 0.68 -4.44 5.70
CA THR A 58 -0.71 -4.26 5.26
C THR A 58 -1.26 -5.51 4.58
N HIS A 59 -0.43 -6.22 3.80
CA HIS A 59 -0.86 -7.47 3.17
C HIS A 59 -1.14 -8.57 4.20
N ILE A 60 -0.30 -8.69 5.23
CA ILE A 60 -0.50 -9.64 6.33
C ILE A 60 -1.78 -9.30 7.10
N THR A 61 -1.99 -8.02 7.43
CA THR A 61 -3.20 -7.57 8.13
C THR A 61 -4.46 -7.88 7.32
N ARG A 62 -4.43 -7.69 5.99
CA ARG A 62 -5.56 -8.05 5.12
C ARG A 62 -5.84 -9.55 5.11
N LEU A 63 -4.80 -10.38 5.14
CA LEU A 63 -4.94 -11.83 5.24
C LEU A 63 -5.56 -12.25 6.57
N LEU A 64 -5.07 -11.70 7.69
CA LEU A 64 -5.60 -11.95 9.03
C LEU A 64 -7.07 -11.52 9.14
N LEU A 65 -7.44 -10.38 8.54
CA LEU A 65 -8.82 -9.92 8.52
C LEU A 65 -9.74 -10.88 7.74
N ARG A 66 -9.28 -11.47 6.63
CA ARG A 66 -10.07 -12.50 5.93
C ARG A 66 -10.22 -13.75 6.80
N LEU A 67 -9.16 -14.19 7.46
CA LEU A 67 -9.22 -15.33 8.37
C LEU A 67 -10.19 -15.08 9.53
N SER A 68 -10.21 -13.87 10.10
CA SER A 68 -11.15 -13.52 11.17
C SER A 68 -12.60 -13.59 10.70
N TYR A 69 -12.90 -13.19 9.46
CA TYR A 69 -14.25 -13.34 8.90
C TYR A 69 -14.68 -14.80 8.79
N TYR A 70 -13.79 -15.68 8.33
CA TYR A 70 -14.09 -17.12 8.25
C TYR A 70 -14.30 -17.75 9.63
N LEU A 71 -13.48 -17.39 10.62
CA LEU A 71 -13.66 -17.85 12.01
C LEU A 71 -14.98 -17.35 12.62
N LEU A 72 -15.35 -16.10 12.34
CA LEU A 72 -16.59 -15.53 12.82
C LEU A 72 -17.80 -16.24 12.19
N LEU A 73 -17.75 -16.49 10.89
CA LEU A 73 -18.80 -17.22 10.19
C LEU A 73 -18.95 -18.65 10.72
N SER A 74 -17.86 -19.38 10.91
CA SER A 74 -17.92 -20.74 11.47
C SER A 74 -18.43 -20.76 12.90
N GLY A 75 -18.05 -19.78 13.73
CA GLY A 75 -18.57 -19.61 15.08
C GLY A 75 -20.08 -19.37 15.12
N ILE A 76 -20.60 -18.53 14.21
CA ILE A 76 -22.06 -18.30 14.09
C ILE A 76 -22.77 -19.59 13.70
N VAL A 77 -22.27 -20.34 12.71
CA VAL A 77 -22.86 -21.61 12.28
C VAL A 77 -22.89 -22.63 13.42
N LEU A 78 -21.79 -22.78 14.15
CA LEU A 78 -21.70 -23.63 15.33
C LEU A 78 -22.72 -23.25 16.41
N LEU A 79 -22.88 -21.96 16.68
CA LEU A 79 -23.85 -21.45 17.64
C LEU A 79 -25.28 -21.78 17.22
N PHE A 80 -25.61 -21.59 15.93
CA PHE A 80 -26.92 -21.97 15.39
C PHE A 80 -27.19 -23.47 15.55
N ILE A 81 -26.23 -24.33 15.22
CA ILE A 81 -26.36 -25.78 15.41
C ILE A 81 -26.60 -26.10 16.88
N PHE A 82 -25.81 -25.50 17.79
CA PHE A 82 -25.96 -25.72 19.22
C PHE A 82 -27.35 -25.33 19.72
N VAL A 83 -27.85 -24.15 19.32
CA VAL A 83 -29.20 -23.69 19.69
C VAL A 83 -30.27 -24.64 19.16
N ILE A 84 -30.17 -25.06 17.90
CA ILE A 84 -31.14 -25.98 17.28
C ILE A 84 -31.15 -27.33 18.03
N VAL A 85 -29.98 -27.93 18.25
CA VAL A 85 -29.87 -29.24 18.93
C VAL A 85 -30.42 -29.17 20.36
N ASN A 86 -30.06 -28.14 21.12
CA ASN A 86 -30.58 -27.99 22.48
C ASN A 86 -32.09 -27.70 22.48
N TRP A 87 -32.60 -26.92 21.52
CA TRP A 87 -34.03 -26.64 21.39
C TRP A 87 -34.83 -27.92 21.12
N PHE A 88 -34.39 -28.75 20.18
CA PHE A 88 -35.05 -30.03 19.90
C PHE A 88 -34.86 -31.06 21.03
N GLY A 89 -33.71 -31.07 21.71
CA GLY A 89 -33.46 -31.94 22.86
C GLY A 89 -34.24 -31.57 24.13
N LEU A 90 -34.66 -30.31 24.28
CA LEU A 90 -35.51 -29.85 25.39
C LEU A 90 -37.00 -30.11 25.16
N ILE A 91 -37.42 -30.35 23.91
CA ILE A 91 -38.82 -30.55 23.50
C ILE A 91 -39.18 -32.03 23.33
N GLY A 92 -38.18 -32.91 23.21
CA GLY A 92 -38.33 -34.36 23.03
C GLY A 92 -38.37 -35.15 24.33
#